data_AF-A0A0F0KT50-F1
#
_entry.id   AF-A0A0F0KT50-F1
#
_cell.length_a   1.000
_cell.length_b   1.000
_cell.length_c   1.000
_cell.angle_alpha   90.00
_cell.angle_beta   90.00
_cell.angle_gamma   90.00
#
_symmetry.space_group_name_H-M   'P 1'
#
loop_
_entity.id
_entity.type
_entity.pdbx_description
1 polymer ?
#
loop_
_entity_poly.entity_id
_entity_poly.type
_entity_poly.pdbx_seq_one_letter_code
_entity_poly.pdbx_strand_id
1 'polypeptide(L)'
;MGWSEDLERVVTAAAAPGAAERALASSELLASAIDADRDAGLFARWGRAAAPSDDAGEPLLRRAVFEALHSRAGLEAAWPVGNAGLLRTYGVPLAAAAHGTTAEPGHSPALARALGLDDARFAPDGDSGTLLARATDAASVLLASGGEFSWYALVDGRATRTVLGPARGGARALAYAVAPAPGYAPLLVALFPITDAEPVRRELDEASARLRWGAV
;
A
#
# COMPACT_ATOMS: atom_id res chain seq x y z
N MET A 1 -5.98 -22.54 7.02
CA MET A 1 -5.62 -22.08 5.67
C MET A 1 -4.86 -20.78 5.85
N GLY A 2 -3.60 -20.74 5.43
CA GLY A 2 -2.71 -19.60 5.68
C GLY A 2 -2.89 -18.48 4.65
N TRP A 3 -2.53 -17.25 5.02
CA TRP A 3 -2.57 -16.09 4.12
C TRP A 3 -1.86 -16.33 2.77
N SER A 4 -0.70 -17.00 2.78
CA SER A 4 0.04 -17.33 1.55
C SER A 4 -0.73 -18.27 0.61
N GLU A 5 -1.38 -19.31 1.16
CA GLU A 5 -2.17 -20.28 0.39
C GLU A 5 -3.40 -19.61 -0.26
N ASP A 6 -3.95 -18.59 0.40
CA ASP A 6 -5.07 -17.80 -0.12
C ASP A 6 -4.62 -16.91 -1.28
N LEU A 7 -3.47 -16.25 -1.17
CA LEU A 7 -2.90 -15.44 -2.26
C LEU A 7 -2.65 -16.29 -3.51
N GLU A 8 -1.98 -17.44 -3.35
CA GLU A 8 -1.69 -18.36 -4.45
C GLU A 8 -2.97 -18.85 -5.14
N ARG A 9 -4.01 -19.21 -4.36
CA ARG A 9 -5.30 -19.66 -4.91
C ARG A 9 -5.95 -18.58 -5.77
N VAL A 10 -6.00 -17.34 -5.28
CA VAL A 10 -6.57 -16.20 -6.02
C VAL A 10 -5.80 -15.98 -7.32
N VAL A 11 -4.48 -15.99 -7.26
CA VAL A 11 -3.59 -15.82 -8.41
C VAL A 11 -3.79 -16.92 -9.46
N THR A 12 -3.83 -18.19 -9.04
CA THR A 12 -4.03 -19.33 -9.95
C THR A 12 -5.40 -19.26 -10.62
N ALA A 13 -6.46 -19.01 -9.85
CA ALA A 13 -7.82 -18.96 -10.37
C ALA A 13 -8.04 -17.78 -11.32
N ALA A 14 -7.41 -16.63 -11.07
CA ALA A 14 -7.55 -15.43 -11.90
C ALA A 14 -6.97 -15.55 -13.33
N ALA A 15 -6.57 -16.74 -13.76
CA ALA A 15 -6.18 -17.01 -15.15
C ALA A 15 -7.40 -17.10 -16.09
N ALA A 16 -8.60 -17.32 -15.55
CA ALA A 16 -9.85 -17.41 -16.30
C ALA A 16 -10.79 -16.20 -16.07
N PRO A 17 -11.60 -15.79 -17.07
CA PRO A 17 -12.60 -14.72 -16.91
C PRO A 17 -13.58 -14.98 -15.77
N GLY A 18 -13.83 -13.96 -14.93
CA GLY A 18 -14.75 -14.03 -13.77
C GLY A 18 -14.30 -14.97 -12.64
N ALA A 19 -13.16 -15.64 -12.75
CA ALA A 19 -12.66 -16.55 -11.73
C ALA A 19 -11.95 -15.82 -10.57
N ALA A 20 -11.44 -14.62 -10.82
CA ALA A 20 -10.81 -13.79 -9.78
C ALA A 20 -11.80 -13.41 -8.66
N GLU A 21 -13.02 -12.99 -9.01
CA GLU A 21 -14.05 -12.65 -8.02
C GLU A 21 -14.46 -13.85 -7.18
N ARG A 22 -14.68 -15.00 -7.82
CA ARG A 22 -15.03 -16.24 -7.12
C ARG A 22 -13.90 -16.72 -6.20
N ALA A 23 -12.66 -16.63 -6.65
CA ALA A 23 -11.50 -17.04 -5.86
C ALA A 23 -11.25 -16.09 -4.68
N LEU A 24 -11.47 -14.78 -4.89
CA LEU A 24 -11.42 -13.80 -3.81
C LEU A 24 -12.52 -14.09 -2.78
N ALA A 25 -13.75 -14.36 -3.25
CA ALA A 25 -14.88 -14.68 -2.37
C ALA A 25 -14.72 -16.00 -1.61
N SER A 26 -13.92 -16.95 -2.11
CA SER A 26 -13.64 -18.22 -1.43
C SER A 26 -12.43 -18.18 -0.51
N SER A 27 -11.70 -17.07 -0.44
CA SER A 27 -10.62 -16.85 0.54
C SER A 27 -11.20 -16.20 1.79
N GLU A 28 -11.43 -16.97 2.84
CA GLU A 28 -12.04 -16.45 4.08
C GLU A 28 -11.24 -15.30 4.69
N LEU A 29 -9.90 -15.40 4.73
CA LEU A 29 -9.05 -14.39 5.35
C LEU A 29 -8.99 -13.09 4.53
N LEU A 30 -8.74 -13.19 3.22
CA LEU A 30 -8.63 -12.00 2.36
C LEU A 30 -9.99 -11.31 2.19
N ALA A 31 -11.05 -12.10 1.98
CA ALA A 31 -12.41 -11.61 1.81
C ALA A 31 -12.88 -10.86 3.06
N SER A 32 -12.72 -11.46 4.24
CA SER A 32 -13.16 -10.87 5.51
C SER A 32 -12.34 -9.63 5.88
N ALA A 33 -11.04 -9.62 5.60
CA ALA A 33 -10.22 -8.44 5.85
C ALA A 33 -10.66 -7.24 5.00
N ILE A 34 -10.93 -7.45 3.70
CA ILE A 34 -11.41 -6.39 2.80
C ILE A 34 -12.79 -5.89 3.23
N ASP A 35 -13.69 -6.79 3.62
CA ASP A 35 -15.02 -6.40 4.12
C ASP A 35 -14.92 -5.60 5.40
N ALA A 36 -14.10 -6.04 6.36
CA ALA A 36 -13.88 -5.32 7.62
C ALA A 36 -13.27 -3.93 7.38
N ASP A 37 -12.36 -3.80 6.42
CA ASP A 37 -11.77 -2.51 6.04
C ASP A 37 -12.78 -1.56 5.38
N ARG A 38 -13.63 -2.11 4.51
CA ARG A 38 -14.73 -1.37 3.88
C ARG A 38 -15.70 -0.87 4.94
N ASP A 39 -16.14 -1.77 5.82
CA ASP A 39 -17.15 -1.48 6.84
C ASP A 39 -16.60 -0.48 7.89
N ALA A 40 -15.29 -0.48 8.14
CA ALA A 40 -14.60 0.51 8.96
C ALA A 40 -14.27 1.84 8.22
N GLY A 41 -14.56 1.94 6.91
CA GLY A 41 -14.29 3.14 6.11
C GLY A 41 -12.80 3.45 5.91
N LEU A 42 -11.91 2.46 6.07
CA LEU A 42 -10.46 2.69 6.11
C LEU A 42 -9.89 3.15 4.77
N PHE A 43 -10.49 2.71 3.66
CA PHE A 43 -10.05 3.11 2.32
C PHE A 43 -10.13 4.61 2.07
N ALA A 44 -11.03 5.34 2.76
CA ALA A 44 -11.15 6.79 2.64
C ALA A 44 -9.94 7.55 3.22
N ARG A 45 -9.10 6.90 4.02
CA ARG A 45 -7.85 7.47 4.56
C ARG A 45 -6.69 7.40 3.55
N TRP A 46 -6.92 6.76 2.41
CA TRP A 46 -5.93 6.52 1.37
C TRP A 46 -6.29 7.20 0.06
N GLY A 47 -5.27 7.72 -0.61
CA GLY A 47 -5.37 8.36 -1.92
C GLY A 47 -5.45 7.34 -3.06
N ARG A 48 -5.16 7.79 -4.28
CA ARG A 48 -5.12 6.94 -5.46
C ARG A 48 -3.70 6.57 -5.82
N ALA A 49 -3.52 5.35 -6.32
CA ALA A 49 -2.26 4.89 -6.86
C ALA A 49 -2.47 4.03 -8.12
N ALA A 50 -1.48 4.03 -9.00
CA ALA A 50 -1.35 3.03 -10.05
C ALA A 50 -1.10 1.64 -9.44
N ALA A 51 -1.61 0.61 -10.12
CA ALA A 51 -1.35 -0.79 -9.78
C ALA A 51 0.16 -1.07 -9.79
N PRO A 52 0.64 -2.02 -8.97
CA PRO A 52 2.06 -2.38 -8.94
C PRO A 52 2.55 -2.77 -10.34
N SER A 53 3.72 -2.26 -10.73
CA SER A 53 4.36 -2.53 -12.01
C SER A 53 5.83 -2.91 -11.80
N ASP A 54 6.45 -3.52 -12.81
CA ASP A 54 7.89 -3.74 -12.86
C ASP A 54 8.65 -2.46 -13.26
N ASP A 55 9.97 -2.59 -13.40
CA ASP A 55 10.87 -1.50 -13.80
C ASP A 55 10.61 -1.01 -15.25
N ALA A 56 9.97 -1.82 -16.09
CA ALA A 56 9.54 -1.43 -17.43
C ALA A 56 8.18 -0.70 -17.43
N GLY A 57 7.50 -0.65 -16.27
CA GLY A 57 6.18 -0.05 -16.11
C GLY A 57 5.03 -0.99 -16.47
N GLU A 58 5.31 -2.28 -16.69
CA GLU A 58 4.29 -3.27 -17.00
C GLU A 58 3.55 -3.68 -15.71
N PRO A 59 2.20 -3.68 -15.70
CA PRO A 59 1.44 -4.06 -14.51
C PRO A 59 1.72 -5.50 -14.07
N LEU A 60 2.17 -5.67 -12.84
CA LEU A 60 2.41 -6.97 -12.23
C LEU A 60 1.11 -7.64 -11.77
N LEU A 61 0.10 -6.84 -11.42
CA LEU A 61 -1.23 -7.33 -11.04
C LEU A 61 -2.07 -7.56 -12.30
N ARG A 62 -2.78 -8.69 -12.40
CA ARG A 62 -3.73 -8.88 -13.50
C ARG A 62 -4.93 -7.96 -13.32
N ARG A 63 -5.42 -7.38 -14.43
CA ARG A 63 -6.61 -6.51 -14.44
C ARG A 63 -7.83 -7.12 -13.75
N ALA A 64 -8.12 -8.39 -14.01
CA ALA A 64 -9.27 -9.08 -13.39
C ALA A 64 -9.16 -9.17 -11.85
N VAL A 65 -7.95 -9.32 -11.31
CA VAL A 65 -7.71 -9.33 -9.85
C VAL A 65 -7.91 -7.92 -9.29
N PHE A 66 -7.38 -6.91 -9.97
CA PHE A 66 -7.59 -5.51 -9.60
C PHE A 66 -9.08 -5.15 -9.55
N GLU A 67 -9.85 -5.50 -10.58
CA GLU A 67 -11.28 -5.21 -10.66
C GLU A 67 -12.05 -5.95 -9.56
N ALA A 68 -11.72 -7.22 -9.31
CA ALA A 68 -12.32 -8.01 -8.23
C ALA A 68 -12.06 -7.42 -6.83
N LEU A 69 -10.83 -6.96 -6.56
CA LEU A 69 -10.48 -6.31 -5.29
C LEU A 69 -11.31 -5.03 -5.07
N HIS A 70 -11.37 -4.15 -6.07
CA HIS A 70 -12.09 -2.87 -5.96
C HIS A 70 -13.61 -3.08 -5.88
N SER A 71 -14.14 -4.02 -6.64
CA SER A 71 -15.55 -4.43 -6.58
C SER A 71 -15.92 -4.88 -5.16
N ARG A 72 -15.13 -5.77 -4.55
CA ARG A 72 -15.39 -6.22 -3.17
C ARG A 72 -15.28 -5.09 -2.14
N ALA A 73 -14.28 -4.23 -2.30
CA ALA A 73 -14.07 -3.08 -1.44
C ALA A 73 -15.17 -2.00 -1.59
N GLY A 74 -16.06 -2.11 -2.58
CA GLY A 74 -17.09 -1.11 -2.85
C GLY A 74 -16.50 0.21 -3.36
N LEU A 75 -15.37 0.15 -4.07
CA LEU A 75 -14.62 1.32 -4.51
C LEU A 75 -14.69 1.46 -6.03
N GLU A 76 -14.97 2.68 -6.50
CA GLU A 76 -14.81 3.01 -7.91
C GLU A 76 -13.33 3.11 -8.26
N ALA A 77 -12.93 2.45 -9.35
CA ALA A 77 -11.58 2.47 -9.86
C ALA A 77 -11.57 2.29 -11.38
N ALA A 78 -10.52 2.78 -12.03
CA ALA A 78 -10.34 2.67 -13.47
C ALA A 78 -8.95 2.11 -13.71
N TRP A 79 -8.87 0.87 -14.22
CA TRP A 79 -7.60 0.19 -14.48
C TRP A 79 -6.62 1.10 -15.26
N PRO A 80 -5.35 1.25 -14.84
CA PRO A 80 -4.69 0.59 -13.70
C PRO A 80 -4.69 1.39 -12.39
N VAL A 81 -5.52 2.42 -12.26
CA VAL A 81 -5.53 3.34 -11.11
C VAL A 81 -6.66 3.05 -10.13
N GLY A 82 -6.29 2.78 -8.88
CA GLY A 82 -7.19 2.37 -7.81
C GLY A 82 -6.90 3.03 -6.46
N ASN A 83 -7.49 2.50 -5.39
CA ASN A 83 -7.23 2.96 -4.03
C ASN A 83 -5.85 2.48 -3.56
N ALA A 84 -5.04 3.41 -3.06
CA ALA A 84 -3.65 3.13 -2.68
C ALA A 84 -3.56 2.13 -1.51
N GLY A 85 -4.44 2.24 -0.50
CA GLY A 85 -4.45 1.34 0.65
C GLY A 85 -4.78 -0.09 0.25
N LEU A 86 -5.80 -0.25 -0.60
CA LEU A 86 -6.19 -1.56 -1.15
C LEU A 86 -5.04 -2.19 -1.97
N LEU A 87 -4.44 -1.41 -2.87
CA LEU A 87 -3.35 -1.89 -3.73
C LEU A 87 -2.09 -2.23 -2.93
N ARG A 88 -1.71 -1.41 -1.94
CA ARG A 88 -0.52 -1.65 -1.12
C ARG A 88 -0.71 -2.84 -0.17
N THR A 89 -1.91 -3.02 0.38
CA THR A 89 -2.18 -4.07 1.38
C THR A 89 -2.45 -5.41 0.73
N TYR A 90 -3.20 -5.43 -0.37
CA TYR A 90 -3.67 -6.68 -0.98
C TYR A 90 -3.15 -6.88 -2.40
N GLY A 91 -3.06 -5.80 -3.19
CA GLY A 91 -2.58 -5.86 -4.58
C GLY A 91 -1.11 -6.26 -4.71
N VAL A 92 -0.22 -5.67 -3.90
CA VAL A 92 1.23 -5.97 -3.93
C VAL A 92 1.50 -7.43 -3.56
N PRO A 93 0.97 -7.99 -2.46
CA PRO A 93 1.16 -9.41 -2.16
C PRO A 93 0.63 -10.36 -3.24
N LEU A 94 -0.53 -10.04 -3.84
CA LEU A 94 -1.08 -10.83 -4.96
C LEU A 94 -0.20 -10.77 -6.21
N ALA A 95 0.36 -9.59 -6.52
CA ALA A 95 1.34 -9.45 -7.59
C ALA A 95 2.61 -10.25 -7.29
N ALA A 96 3.14 -10.17 -6.07
CA ALA A 96 4.33 -10.91 -5.64
C ALA A 96 4.15 -12.42 -5.79
N ALA A 97 3.01 -12.94 -5.31
CA ALA A 97 2.65 -14.36 -5.42
C ALA A 97 2.53 -14.83 -6.89
N ALA A 98 2.06 -13.96 -7.80
CA ALA A 98 1.96 -14.27 -9.22
C ALA A 98 3.30 -14.38 -9.95
N HIS A 99 4.31 -13.65 -9.49
CA HIS A 99 5.63 -13.60 -10.13
C HIS A 99 6.69 -14.40 -9.37
N GLY A 100 6.31 -15.09 -8.28
CA GLY A 100 7.26 -15.82 -7.43
C GLY A 100 8.32 -14.92 -6.81
N THR A 101 8.04 -13.62 -6.69
CA THR A 101 8.97 -12.65 -6.14
C THR A 101 8.68 -12.47 -4.65
N THR A 102 9.73 -12.33 -3.86
CA THR A 102 9.63 -11.84 -2.48
C THR A 102 9.52 -10.32 -2.51
N ALA A 103 8.57 -9.76 -3.28
CA ALA A 103 8.39 -8.31 -3.28
C ALA A 103 8.16 -7.91 -1.82
N GLU A 104 9.16 -7.25 -1.21
CA GLU A 104 9.13 -6.89 0.21
C GLU A 104 7.84 -6.13 0.41
N PRO A 105 6.84 -6.73 1.07
CA PRO A 105 5.55 -6.09 1.18
C PRO A 105 5.78 -4.77 1.88
N GLY A 106 5.00 -3.75 1.54
CA GLY A 106 4.91 -2.54 2.37
C GLY A 106 4.47 -2.83 3.81
N HIS A 107 4.31 -4.10 4.20
CA HIS A 107 3.86 -4.65 5.47
C HIS A 107 4.81 -5.80 5.89
N SER A 108 6.11 -5.52 5.99
CA SER A 108 7.14 -6.50 6.36
C SER A 108 7.66 -6.31 7.80
N PRO A 109 8.34 -7.31 8.39
CA PRO A 109 9.04 -7.13 9.67
C PRO A 109 10.06 -6.00 9.64
N ALA A 110 10.65 -5.70 8.48
CA ALA A 110 11.54 -4.55 8.33
C ALA A 110 10.80 -3.23 8.51
N LEU A 111 9.56 -3.09 8.01
CA LEU A 111 8.74 -1.90 8.27
C LEU A 111 8.41 -1.78 9.76
N ALA A 112 8.01 -2.87 10.40
CA ALA A 112 7.69 -2.86 11.83
C ALA A 112 8.86 -2.34 12.66
N ARG A 113 10.06 -2.89 12.44
CA ARG A 113 11.29 -2.43 13.11
C ARG A 113 11.62 -0.97 12.79
N ALA A 114 11.46 -0.55 11.54
CA ALA A 114 11.68 0.83 11.12
C ALA A 114 10.73 1.82 11.81
N LEU A 115 9.53 1.39 12.18
CA LEU A 115 8.57 2.13 13.00
C LEU A 115 8.80 1.97 14.51
N GLY A 116 9.71 1.07 14.92
CA GLY A 116 9.93 0.65 16.31
C GLY A 116 8.74 -0.08 16.92
N LEU A 117 8.06 -0.88 16.11
CA LEU A 117 6.99 -1.78 16.50
C LEU A 117 7.51 -3.22 16.51
N ASP A 118 6.75 -4.12 17.13
CA ASP A 118 7.03 -5.56 17.13
C ASP A 118 7.02 -6.14 15.70
N ASP A 119 7.94 -7.06 15.39
CA ASP A 119 8.09 -7.67 14.06
C ASP A 119 6.80 -8.30 13.53
N ALA A 120 5.95 -8.84 14.41
CA ALA A 120 4.67 -9.44 14.06
C ALA A 120 3.55 -8.41 13.85
N ARG A 121 3.81 -7.10 14.03
CA ARG A 121 2.79 -6.04 13.89
C ARG A 121 2.08 -6.07 12.55
N PHE A 122 2.78 -6.43 11.49
CA PHE A 122 2.22 -6.51 10.14
C PHE A 122 2.03 -7.95 9.64
N ALA A 123 2.09 -8.94 10.54
CA ALA A 123 1.67 -10.29 10.21
C ALA A 123 0.19 -10.28 9.77
N PRO A 124 -0.19 -10.98 8.69
CA PRO A 124 -1.56 -10.99 8.18
C PRO A 124 -2.62 -11.43 9.21
N ASP A 125 -2.24 -12.38 10.07
CA ASP A 125 -3.03 -13.01 11.13
C ASP A 125 -2.85 -12.35 12.51
N GLY A 126 -2.27 -11.15 12.56
CA GLY A 126 -2.02 -10.46 13.83
C GLY A 126 -3.30 -10.18 14.65
N ASP A 127 -3.15 -10.20 15.98
CA ASP A 127 -4.23 -10.26 16.98
C ASP A 127 -5.18 -9.03 17.03
N SER A 128 -4.89 -7.95 16.30
CA SER A 128 -5.66 -6.70 16.40
C SER A 128 -5.97 -6.05 15.06
N GLY A 129 -7.26 -6.04 14.69
CA GLY A 129 -7.78 -5.41 13.48
C GLY A 129 -7.27 -6.05 12.19
N THR A 130 -7.50 -5.37 11.07
CA THR A 130 -6.98 -5.76 9.76
C THR A 130 -5.57 -5.23 9.54
N LEU A 131 -4.85 -5.79 8.56
CA LEU A 131 -3.53 -5.30 8.19
C LEU A 131 -3.56 -3.82 7.76
N LEU A 132 -4.57 -3.41 6.98
CA LEU A 132 -4.74 -2.03 6.55
C LEU A 132 -4.96 -1.10 7.74
N ALA A 133 -5.79 -1.49 8.72
CA ALA A 133 -6.02 -0.69 9.93
C ALA A 133 -4.69 -0.41 10.64
N ARG A 134 -3.89 -1.47 10.86
CA ARG A 134 -2.59 -1.37 11.52
C ARG A 134 -1.62 -0.47 10.75
N ALA A 135 -1.55 -0.61 9.43
CA ALA A 135 -0.70 0.20 8.57
C ALA A 135 -1.14 1.67 8.54
N THR A 136 -2.45 1.91 8.46
CA THR A 136 -3.03 3.26 8.42
C THR A 136 -2.74 4.01 9.72
N ASP A 137 -2.90 3.35 10.86
CA ASP A 137 -2.61 3.96 12.16
C ASP A 137 -1.12 4.25 12.34
N ALA A 138 -0.24 3.31 11.97
CA ALA A 138 1.20 3.52 12.02
C ALA A 138 1.65 4.69 11.12
N ALA A 139 1.15 4.76 9.88
CA ALA A 139 1.43 5.87 8.98
C ALA A 139 0.89 7.20 9.52
N SER A 140 -0.29 7.20 10.14
CA SER A 140 -0.88 8.40 10.74
C SER A 140 -0.03 8.94 11.90
N VAL A 141 0.49 8.05 12.75
CA VAL A 141 1.43 8.41 13.83
C VAL A 141 2.72 9.00 13.25
N LEU A 142 3.30 8.34 12.24
CA LEU A 142 4.52 8.81 11.59
C LEU A 142 4.32 10.20 10.98
N LEU A 143 3.26 10.38 10.19
CA LEU A 143 2.90 11.67 9.59
C LEU A 143 2.64 12.73 10.68
N ALA A 144 1.92 12.41 11.76
CA ALA A 144 1.67 13.37 12.83
C ALA A 144 2.96 13.82 13.54
N SER A 145 3.92 12.91 13.75
CA SER A 145 5.20 13.23 14.40
C SER A 145 6.12 14.12 13.56
N GLY A 146 5.97 14.10 12.23
CA GLY A 146 6.90 14.73 11.30
C GLY A 146 8.21 13.96 11.08
N GLY A 147 8.44 12.86 11.81
CA GLY A 147 9.64 12.02 11.66
C GLY A 147 10.94 12.75 11.97
N GLU A 148 12.06 12.17 11.53
CA GLU A 148 13.38 12.82 11.55
C GLU A 148 13.53 13.80 10.38
N PHE A 149 12.86 13.51 9.27
CA PHE A 149 12.83 14.35 8.09
C PHE A 149 11.40 14.45 7.56
N SER A 150 10.96 15.67 7.25
CA SER A 150 9.67 15.94 6.62
C SER A 150 9.89 16.88 5.45
N TRP A 151 9.27 16.55 4.32
CA TRP A 151 9.34 17.34 3.11
C TRP A 151 7.93 17.60 2.57
N TYR A 152 7.72 18.84 2.11
CA TYR A 152 6.45 19.32 1.60
C TYR A 152 6.66 19.91 0.22
N ALA A 153 5.78 19.58 -0.71
CA ALA A 153 5.73 20.23 -2.00
C ALA A 153 4.32 20.30 -2.56
N LEU A 154 4.11 21.22 -3.49
CA LEU A 154 2.91 21.29 -4.31
C LEU A 154 3.21 20.64 -5.66
N VAL A 155 2.40 19.67 -6.04
CA VAL A 155 2.44 19.00 -7.35
C VAL A 155 1.08 19.18 -8.00
N ASP A 156 1.02 19.92 -9.11
CA ASP A 156 -0.24 20.31 -9.76
C ASP A 156 -1.23 21.00 -8.80
N GLY A 157 -0.73 21.81 -7.87
CA GLY A 157 -1.52 22.46 -6.82
C GLY A 157 -2.00 21.53 -5.70
N ARG A 158 -1.69 20.23 -5.75
CA ARG A 158 -1.97 19.26 -4.69
C ARG A 158 -0.85 19.26 -3.68
N ALA A 159 -1.19 19.41 -2.40
CA ALA A 159 -0.22 19.30 -1.32
C ALA A 159 0.28 17.86 -1.21
N THR A 160 1.59 17.69 -1.19
CA THR A 160 2.27 16.42 -0.95
C THR A 160 3.10 16.50 0.31
N ARG A 161 3.22 15.38 1.01
CA ARG A 161 4.00 15.27 2.24
C ARG A 161 4.73 13.94 2.27
N THR A 162 6.04 14.00 2.40
CA THR A 162 6.89 12.84 2.66
C THR A 162 7.46 12.96 4.06
N VAL A 163 7.40 11.88 4.83
CA VAL A 163 8.01 11.81 6.16
C VAL A 163 8.90 10.57 6.23
N LEU A 164 10.13 10.76 6.75
CA LEU A 164 11.05 9.68 7.09
C LEU A 164 11.18 9.60 8.61
N GLY A 165 10.94 8.41 9.16
CA GLY A 165 11.19 8.12 10.56
C GLY A 165 12.69 8.04 10.89
N PRO A 166 13.03 7.96 12.18
CA PRO A 166 14.39 7.72 12.61
C PRO A 166 14.92 6.36 12.13
N ALA A 167 16.23 6.23 12.00
CA ALA A 167 16.85 4.95 11.65
C ALA A 167 16.67 3.93 12.78
N ARG A 168 16.04 2.79 12.48
CA ARG A 168 15.79 1.69 13.40
C ARG A 168 15.91 0.36 12.66
N GLY A 169 16.59 -0.61 13.28
CA GLY A 169 16.73 -1.96 12.69
C GLY A 169 17.38 -1.98 11.29
N GLY A 170 18.23 -1.00 10.97
CA GLY A 170 18.90 -0.89 9.66
C GLY A 170 18.07 -0.22 8.56
N ALA A 171 16.88 0.31 8.87
CA ALA A 171 16.01 1.00 7.91
C ALA A 171 15.34 2.24 8.53
N ARG A 172 14.64 3.02 7.70
CA ARG A 172 13.77 4.12 8.10
C ARG A 172 12.39 3.89 7.52
N ALA A 173 11.34 4.19 8.28
CA ALA A 173 9.98 4.13 7.75
C ALA A 173 9.72 5.38 6.89
N LEU A 174 9.21 5.21 5.68
CA LEU A 174 8.76 6.28 4.81
C LEU A 174 7.24 6.28 4.76
N ALA A 175 6.61 7.43 5.00
CA ALA A 175 5.21 7.68 4.70
C ALA A 175 5.08 8.79 3.65
N TYR A 176 4.22 8.57 2.66
CA TYR A 176 3.90 9.56 1.63
C TYR A 176 2.40 9.80 1.52
N ALA A 177 2.01 11.06 1.53
CA ALA A 177 0.63 11.49 1.40
C ALA A 177 0.48 12.56 0.31
N VAL A 178 -0.66 12.53 -0.39
CA VAL A 178 -0.99 13.43 -1.51
C VAL A 178 -2.44 13.90 -1.37
N ALA A 179 -2.68 15.20 -1.52
CA ALA A 179 -4.02 15.75 -1.56
C ALA A 179 -4.74 15.27 -2.83
N PRO A 180 -5.99 14.77 -2.74
CA PRO A 180 -6.70 14.28 -3.91
C PRO A 180 -6.99 15.39 -4.94
N ALA A 181 -7.09 16.64 -4.48
CA ALA A 181 -7.25 17.83 -5.30
C ALA A 181 -6.66 19.06 -4.57
N PRO A 182 -6.40 20.18 -5.26
CA PRO A 182 -5.97 21.42 -4.61
C PRO A 182 -6.90 21.86 -3.49
N GLY A 183 -6.32 22.25 -2.34
CA GLY A 183 -7.06 22.71 -1.16
C GLY A 183 -7.60 21.59 -0.24
N TYR A 184 -7.45 20.32 -0.60
CA TYR A 184 -7.82 19.19 0.26
C TYR A 184 -6.67 18.74 1.14
N ALA A 185 -7.01 18.07 2.26
CA ALA A 185 -6.03 17.43 3.11
C ALA A 185 -5.34 16.26 2.39
N PRO A 186 -4.01 16.06 2.55
CA PRO A 186 -3.32 14.91 2.00
C PRO A 186 -3.84 13.58 2.53
N LEU A 187 -4.06 12.62 1.63
CA LEU A 187 -4.40 11.24 1.94
C LEU A 187 -3.17 10.34 1.76
N LEU A 188 -3.08 9.27 2.54
CA LEU A 188 -1.94 8.36 2.52
C LEU A 188 -1.88 7.60 1.18
N VAL A 189 -0.68 7.50 0.60
CA VAL A 189 -0.44 6.75 -0.65
C VAL A 189 0.51 5.59 -0.42
N ALA A 190 1.56 5.79 0.38
CA ALA A 190 2.58 4.77 0.58
C ALA A 190 3.11 4.76 2.01
N LEU A 191 3.42 3.55 2.48
CA LEU A 191 4.14 3.26 3.71
C LEU A 191 5.07 2.07 3.44
N PHE A 192 6.38 2.23 3.62
CA PHE A 192 7.35 1.14 3.43
C PHE A 192 8.70 1.48 4.09
N PRO A 193 9.56 0.49 4.37
CA PRO A 193 10.90 0.72 4.91
C PRO A 193 11.86 1.09 3.78
N ILE A 194 12.83 1.97 4.07
CA ILE A 194 13.96 2.27 3.18
C ILE A 194 15.28 2.02 3.93
N THR A 195 16.23 1.36 3.30
CA THR A 195 17.55 1.06 3.87
C THR A 195 18.54 2.20 3.65
N ASP A 196 18.49 2.84 2.48
CA ASP A 196 19.28 4.03 2.16
C ASP A 196 18.36 5.23 1.90
N ALA A 197 18.43 6.22 2.79
CA ALA A 197 17.62 7.42 2.71
C ALA A 197 18.25 8.54 1.88
N GLU A 198 19.56 8.50 1.62
CA GLU A 198 20.19 9.63 0.92
C GLU A 198 19.76 9.77 -0.54
N PRO A 199 19.61 8.70 -1.34
CA PRO A 199 19.04 8.81 -2.67
C PRO A 199 17.63 9.40 -2.64
N VAL A 200 16.80 9.00 -1.66
CA VAL A 200 15.43 9.53 -1.50
C VAL A 200 15.46 11.01 -1.15
N ARG A 201 16.28 11.43 -0.19
CA ARG A 201 16.42 12.84 0.21
C ARG A 201 16.93 13.69 -0.95
N ARG A 202 17.97 13.22 -1.63
CA ARG A 202 18.51 13.87 -2.82
C ARG A 202 17.46 14.03 -3.91
N GLU A 203 16.66 13.00 -4.18
CA GLU A 203 15.58 13.08 -5.17
C GLU A 203 14.48 14.09 -4.77
N LEU A 204 14.19 14.22 -3.47
CA LEU A 204 13.23 15.20 -2.97
C LEU A 204 13.80 16.64 -3.04
N ASP A 205 15.11 16.81 -2.87
CA ASP A 205 15.79 18.11 -2.90
C ASP A 205 16.10 18.58 -4.33
N GLU A 206 16.53 17.69 -5.24
CA GLU A 206 17.07 18.04 -6.56
C GLU A 206 16.05 18.06 -7.70
N ALA A 207 14.95 17.29 -7.61
CA ALA A 207 14.12 16.99 -8.77
C ALA A 207 12.61 17.09 -8.49
N SER A 208 12.04 18.21 -8.94
CA SER A 208 10.69 18.37 -9.49
C SER A 208 9.50 18.05 -8.58
N ALA A 209 8.55 18.98 -8.58
CA ALA A 209 7.17 18.77 -8.15
C ALA A 209 6.51 17.67 -9.01
N ARG A 210 6.81 16.40 -8.72
CA ARG A 210 6.19 15.23 -9.33
C ARG A 210 5.64 14.30 -8.25
N LEU A 211 4.59 13.58 -8.61
CA LEU A 211 4.06 12.51 -7.80
C LEU A 211 5.01 11.32 -7.77
N ARG A 212 5.02 10.59 -6.64
CA ARG A 212 5.94 9.49 -6.38
C ARG A 212 5.22 8.25 -5.87
N TRP A 213 5.93 7.13 -5.90
CA TRP A 213 5.48 5.85 -5.36
C TRP A 213 4.09 5.45 -5.84
N GLY A 214 3.85 5.64 -7.14
CA GLY A 214 2.61 5.27 -7.81
C GLY A 214 1.44 6.23 -7.62
N ALA A 215 1.60 7.36 -6.90
CA ALA A 215 0.55 8.38 -6.80
C ALA A 215 0.15 8.93 -8.18
N VAL A 216 -1.14 9.27 -8.33
CA VAL A 216 -1.76 9.78 -9.57
C VAL A 216 -2.63 10.99 -9.29
#